data_AF-Q91US2-F1
#
_entry.id   AF-Q91US2-F1
#
_cell.length_a   1.000
_cell.length_b   1.000
_cell.length_c   1.000
_cell.angle_alpha   90.00
_cell.angle_beta   90.00
_cell.angle_gamma   90.00
#
_symmetry.space_group_name_H-M   'P 1'
#
loop_
_entity.id
_entity.type
_entity.pdbx_description
1 polymer ?
#
loop_
_entity_poly.entity_id
_entity_poly.type
_entity_poly.pdbx_seq_one_letter_code
_entity_poly.pdbx_strand_id
1 'polypeptide(L)'
;MRDVNKEGFLGQRALKAEGHQLLVISNESRLVDTQENGEWVSRHVGSRNSLPKGVYDLTGATKPDKTAPVKSYEGNVLHIDKKSVYQLQTNAKGKPELVKHDAGLFKDKLPAVGAMVKVEYTRGQGQVASQERALER
;
A
#
# COMPACT_ATOMS: atom_id res chain seq x y z
N MET A 1 34.59 -8.73 12.22
CA MET A 1 33.60 -8.13 11.31
C MET A 1 32.29 -7.95 12.06
N ARG A 2 31.61 -6.81 11.92
CA ARG A 2 30.26 -6.60 12.47
C ARG A 2 29.27 -7.01 11.40
N ASP A 3 28.87 -8.27 11.42
CA ASP A 3 27.74 -8.75 10.64
C ASP A 3 26.47 -8.31 11.34
N VAL A 4 25.97 -7.14 10.94
CA VAL A 4 24.70 -6.58 11.40
C VAL A 4 23.57 -7.34 10.71
N ASN A 5 23.40 -8.60 11.07
CA ASN A 5 22.21 -9.35 10.71
C ASN A 5 21.08 -8.88 11.65
N LYS A 6 20.37 -7.83 11.22
CA LYS A 6 19.15 -7.36 11.88
C LYS A 6 18.07 -8.43 11.71
N GLU A 7 18.09 -9.39 12.61
CA GLU A 7 16.96 -10.28 12.85
C GLU A 7 15.76 -9.44 13.30
N GLY A 8 14.76 -9.39 12.44
CA GLY A 8 13.51 -8.69 12.69
C GLY A 8 12.65 -8.68 11.44
N PHE A 9 11.74 -9.65 11.33
CA PHE A 9 10.68 -9.74 10.30
C PHE A 9 11.05 -10.18 8.87
N LEU A 10 12.33 -10.38 8.54
CA LEU A 10 12.79 -10.60 7.16
C LEU A 10 13.51 -11.94 6.99
N GLY A 11 12.76 -13.04 6.88
CA GLY A 11 13.32 -14.27 6.30
C GLY A 11 13.81 -14.01 4.87
N GLN A 12 14.72 -14.84 4.35
CA GLN A 12 15.23 -14.75 2.97
C GLN A 12 14.06 -14.62 1.98
N ARG A 13 13.83 -13.40 1.47
CA ARG A 13 12.81 -13.17 0.46
C ARG A 13 13.30 -13.76 -0.85
N ALA A 14 12.50 -14.65 -1.43
CA ALA A 14 12.78 -15.14 -2.78
C ALA A 14 12.96 -13.96 -3.72
N LEU A 15 14.03 -13.98 -4.51
CA LEU A 15 14.27 -12.98 -5.54
C LEU A 15 13.07 -12.95 -6.49
N LYS A 16 12.61 -11.74 -6.80
CA LYS A 16 11.51 -11.49 -7.74
C LYS A 16 12.05 -10.88 -9.03
N ALA A 17 11.15 -10.61 -9.96
CA ALA A 17 11.49 -9.87 -11.16
C ALA A 17 12.03 -8.48 -10.80
N GLU A 18 12.93 -7.94 -11.63
CA GLU A 18 13.45 -6.60 -11.47
C GLU A 18 12.32 -5.56 -11.40
N GLY A 19 12.47 -4.60 -10.49
CA GLY A 19 11.46 -3.57 -10.23
C GLY A 19 10.26 -4.03 -9.40
N HIS A 20 10.23 -5.28 -8.91
CA HIS A 20 9.20 -5.72 -7.97
C HIS A 20 9.34 -4.99 -6.62
N GLN A 21 8.23 -4.53 -6.05
CA GLN A 21 8.19 -3.69 -4.87
C GLN A 21 7.34 -4.28 -3.75
N LEU A 22 7.89 -4.27 -2.54
CA LEU A 22 7.19 -4.67 -1.31
C LEU A 22 7.17 -3.50 -0.34
N LEU A 23 6.04 -3.27 0.32
CA LEU A 23 5.95 -2.39 1.47
C LEU A 23 6.13 -3.22 2.75
N VAL A 24 7.15 -2.88 3.52
CA VAL A 24 7.46 -3.49 4.80
C VAL A 24 7.04 -2.53 5.89
N ILE A 25 6.10 -2.95 6.74
CA ILE A 25 5.68 -2.20 7.92
C ILE A 25 6.18 -2.94 9.15
N SER A 26 7.15 -2.34 9.82
CA SER A 26 7.77 -2.84 11.05
C SER A 26 7.41 -1.94 12.23
N ASN A 27 7.99 -2.19 13.41
CA ASN A 27 7.61 -1.54 14.68
C ASN A 27 7.35 -0.03 14.56
N GLU A 28 8.31 0.72 14.06
CA GLU A 28 8.25 2.19 14.05
C GLU A 28 8.28 2.78 12.64
N SER A 29 8.54 1.97 11.62
CA SER A 29 8.90 2.44 10.28
C SER A 29 8.27 1.62 9.16
N ARG A 30 8.15 2.29 8.02
CA ARG A 30 7.70 1.74 6.74
C ARG A 30 8.85 1.84 5.76
N LEU A 31 9.16 0.73 5.10
CA LEU A 31 10.19 0.63 4.06
C LEU A 31 9.54 0.17 2.76
N VAL A 32 10.00 0.69 1.63
CA VAL A 32 9.73 0.09 0.32
C VAL A 32 10.99 -0.64 -0.11
N ASP A 33 10.88 -1.96 -0.21
CA ASP A 33 11.94 -2.81 -0.74
C ASP A 33 11.70 -3.00 -2.22
N THR A 34 12.70 -2.70 -3.04
CA THR A 34 12.63 -2.86 -4.49
C THR A 34 13.70 -3.84 -4.94
N GLN A 35 13.33 -4.76 -5.83
CA GLN A 35 14.28 -5.68 -6.44
C GLN A 35 15.09 -4.95 -7.51
N GLU A 36 16.39 -4.76 -7.28
CA GLU A 36 17.31 -4.05 -8.17
C GLU A 36 18.60 -4.86 -8.30
N ASN A 37 19.05 -5.16 -9.52
CA ASN A 37 20.30 -5.89 -9.78
C ASN A 37 20.42 -7.25 -9.04
N GLY A 38 19.31 -7.96 -8.85
CA GLY A 38 19.32 -9.25 -8.13
C GLY A 38 19.38 -9.13 -6.60
N GLU A 39 19.22 -7.93 -6.05
CA GLU A 39 19.20 -7.69 -4.60
C GLU A 39 17.96 -6.89 -4.19
N TRP A 40 17.62 -6.93 -2.90
CA TRP A 40 16.55 -6.09 -2.34
C TRP A 40 17.15 -4.79 -1.80
N VAL A 41 16.72 -3.67 -2.36
CA VAL A 41 17.11 -2.33 -1.91
C VAL A 41 15.97 -1.72 -1.10
N SER A 42 16.22 -1.51 0.20
CA SER A 42 15.26 -0.91 1.13
C SER A 42 15.33 0.62 1.14
N ARG A 43 14.19 1.28 0.96
CA ARG A 43 14.05 2.74 1.07
C ARG A 43 13.07 3.10 2.17
N HIS A 44 13.47 3.97 3.10
CA HIS A 44 12.58 4.43 4.17
C HIS A 44 11.53 5.40 3.63
N VAL A 45 10.25 5.14 3.93
CA VAL A 45 9.10 5.93 3.42
C VAL A 45 8.23 6.51 4.54
N GLY A 46 8.70 6.47 5.79
CA GLY A 46 8.09 7.15 6.92
C GLY A 46 7.73 6.23 8.09
N SER A 47 7.10 6.79 9.11
CA SER A 47 6.78 6.08 10.35
C SER A 47 5.57 5.15 10.20
N ARG A 48 5.40 4.16 11.08
CA ARG A 48 4.28 3.19 11.01
C ARG A 48 2.88 3.82 11.03
N ASN A 49 2.67 4.91 11.77
CA ASN A 49 1.36 5.57 11.95
C ASN A 49 0.22 4.60 12.30
N SER A 50 0.44 3.72 13.28
CA SER A 50 -0.53 2.70 13.73
C SER A 50 -1.02 1.69 12.68
N LEU A 51 -0.44 1.67 11.48
CA LEU A 51 -0.76 0.68 10.46
C LEU A 51 -0.43 -0.75 10.92
N PRO A 52 -1.13 -1.77 10.39
CA PRO A 52 -0.81 -3.16 10.69
C PRO A 52 0.62 -3.49 10.23
N LYS A 53 1.35 -4.24 11.06
CA LYS A 53 2.68 -4.75 10.69
C LYS A 53 2.51 -5.83 9.63
N GLY A 54 3.45 -5.91 8.70
CA GLY A 54 3.41 -6.92 7.65
C GLY A 54 4.28 -6.58 6.44
N VAL A 55 4.24 -7.47 5.46
CA VAL A 55 4.86 -7.28 4.15
C VAL A 55 3.73 -7.31 3.12
N TYR A 56 3.60 -6.24 2.35
CA TYR A 56 2.52 -6.05 1.39
C TYR A 56 3.11 -5.92 -0.02
N ASP A 57 2.59 -6.71 -0.95
CA ASP A 57 3.07 -6.69 -2.34
C ASP A 57 2.48 -5.50 -3.11
N LEU A 58 3.30 -4.46 -3.36
CA LEU A 58 2.89 -3.26 -4.08
C LEU A 58 2.80 -3.51 -5.60
N THR A 59 3.58 -4.45 -6.12
CA THR A 59 3.57 -4.79 -7.55
C THR A 59 2.40 -5.72 -7.88
N GLY A 60 2.10 -6.68 -7.00
CA GLY A 60 0.96 -7.59 -7.11
C GLY A 60 -0.36 -7.06 -6.54
N ALA A 61 -0.39 -5.79 -6.12
CA ALA A 61 -1.61 -5.15 -5.62
C ALA A 61 -2.76 -5.27 -6.62
N THR A 62 -3.94 -5.62 -6.12
CA THR A 62 -5.13 -5.83 -6.93
C THR A 62 -5.56 -4.52 -7.57
N LYS A 63 -5.81 -4.54 -8.88
CA LYS A 63 -6.43 -3.41 -9.56
C LYS A 63 -7.93 -3.42 -9.27
N PRO A 64 -8.56 -2.24 -9.12
CA PRO A 64 -9.99 -2.15 -8.94
C PRO A 64 -10.71 -2.80 -10.12
N ASP A 65 -11.73 -3.59 -9.82
CA ASP A 65 -12.61 -4.18 -10.81
C ASP A 65 -13.44 -3.07 -11.44
N LYS A 66 -13.26 -2.91 -12.75
CA LYS A 66 -13.96 -1.91 -13.56
C LYS A 66 -15.09 -2.52 -14.38
N THR A 67 -15.30 -3.84 -14.25
CA THR A 67 -16.29 -4.58 -15.04
C THR A 67 -17.66 -4.55 -14.40
N ALA A 68 -17.73 -4.50 -13.06
CA ALA A 68 -18.98 -4.32 -12.33
C ALA A 68 -19.61 -2.94 -12.58
N PRO A 69 -20.96 -2.82 -12.52
CA PRO A 69 -21.66 -1.55 -12.68
C PRO A 69 -21.26 -0.54 -11.60
N VAL A 70 -21.12 -1.00 -10.36
CA VAL A 70 -20.63 -0.24 -9.20
C VAL A 70 -19.77 -1.16 -8.34
N LYS A 71 -18.57 -0.71 -7.98
CA LYS A 71 -17.68 -1.41 -7.04
C LYS A 71 -17.06 -0.43 -6.07
N SER A 72 -17.21 -0.67 -4.77
CA SER A 72 -16.63 0.15 -3.72
C SER A 72 -15.50 -0.57 -2.99
N TYR A 73 -14.52 0.21 -2.57
CA TYR A 73 -13.31 -0.18 -1.87
C TYR A 73 -13.17 0.71 -0.64
N GLU A 74 -13.17 0.11 0.54
CA GLU A 74 -13.14 0.85 1.81
C GLU A 74 -12.08 0.27 2.74
N GLY A 75 -11.27 1.15 3.33
CA GLY A 75 -10.13 0.74 4.14
C GLY A 75 -9.05 1.81 4.25
N ASN A 76 -7.99 1.50 4.98
CA ASN A 76 -6.92 2.44 5.31
C ASN A 76 -5.91 2.57 4.17
N VAL A 77 -5.42 3.78 3.94
CA VAL A 77 -4.32 4.02 3.01
C VAL A 77 -3.02 3.54 3.63
N LEU A 78 -2.35 2.62 2.94
CA LEU A 78 -1.15 1.94 3.42
C LEU A 78 0.13 2.57 2.89
N HIS A 79 0.10 3.03 1.63
CA HIS A 79 1.21 3.69 0.98
C HIS A 79 0.72 4.57 -0.18
N ILE A 80 1.51 5.58 -0.52
CA ILE A 80 1.25 6.47 -1.65
C ILE A 80 2.58 6.67 -2.37
N ASP A 81 2.59 6.45 -3.68
CA ASP A 81 3.70 6.81 -4.55
C ASP A 81 3.27 7.95 -5.50
N LYS A 82 4.11 8.29 -6.47
CA LYS A 82 3.87 9.39 -7.43
C LYS A 82 2.62 9.18 -8.30
N LYS A 83 2.25 7.93 -8.59
CA LYS A 83 1.18 7.57 -9.52
C LYS A 83 0.05 6.80 -8.86
N SER A 84 0.25 6.26 -7.66
CA SER A 84 -0.75 5.37 -7.07
C SER A 84 -0.93 5.51 -5.58
N VAL A 85 -2.16 5.22 -5.16
CA VAL A 85 -2.58 5.13 -3.76
C VAL A 85 -2.90 3.67 -3.47
N TYR A 86 -2.23 3.11 -2.47
CA TYR A 86 -2.39 1.74 -2.02
C TYR A 86 -3.29 1.70 -0.81
N GLN A 87 -4.43 1.03 -0.94
CA GLN A 87 -5.45 0.89 0.09
C GLN A 87 -5.47 -0.54 0.59
N LEU A 88 -5.44 -0.73 1.91
CA LEU A 88 -5.66 -2.01 2.55
C LEU A 88 -7.12 -2.14 2.93
N GLN A 89 -7.81 -3.11 2.33
CA GLN A 89 -9.18 -3.48 2.70
C GLN A 89 -9.24 -4.91 3.22
N THR A 90 -10.38 -5.26 3.79
CA THR A 90 -10.72 -6.65 4.12
C THR A 90 -11.64 -7.19 3.04
N ASN A 91 -11.21 -8.22 2.31
CA ASN A 91 -12.06 -8.83 1.28
C ASN A 91 -13.22 -9.65 1.90
N ALA A 92 -14.13 -10.13 1.05
CA ALA A 92 -15.30 -10.92 1.48
C ALA A 92 -14.96 -12.21 2.25
N LYS A 93 -13.71 -12.68 2.19
CA LYS A 93 -13.22 -13.86 2.92
C LYS A 93 -12.55 -13.48 4.25
N GLY A 94 -12.65 -12.23 4.69
CA GLY A 94 -12.03 -11.73 5.91
C GLY A 94 -10.50 -11.59 5.83
N LYS A 95 -9.92 -11.61 4.62
CA LYS A 95 -8.47 -11.51 4.43
C LYS A 95 -8.06 -10.10 4.01
N PRO A 96 -6.89 -9.60 4.48
CA PRO A 96 -6.36 -8.34 3.99
C PRO A 96 -6.07 -8.43 2.50
N GLU A 97 -6.52 -7.43 1.76
CA GLU A 97 -6.31 -7.28 0.33
C GLU A 97 -5.80 -5.87 0.05
N LEU A 98 -4.71 -5.78 -0.69
CA LEU A 98 -4.12 -4.51 -1.09
C LEU A 98 -4.63 -4.12 -2.47
N VAL A 99 -5.30 -2.98 -2.55
CA VAL A 99 -5.85 -2.43 -3.79
C VAL A 99 -5.05 -1.21 -4.22
N LYS A 100 -4.76 -1.13 -5.52
CA LYS A 100 -3.99 -0.04 -6.12
C LYS A 100 -4.89 0.87 -6.94
N HIS A 101 -5.03 2.11 -6.50
CA HIS A 101 -5.77 3.16 -7.19
C HIS A 101 -4.83 4.12 -7.91
N ASP A 102 -5.34 4.78 -8.95
CA ASP A 102 -4.62 5.88 -9.60
C ASP A 102 -4.63 7.12 -8.68
N ALA A 103 -3.47 7.73 -8.48
CA ALA A 103 -3.36 8.92 -7.61
C ALA A 103 -4.12 10.13 -8.18
N GLY A 104 -4.34 10.19 -9.49
CA GLY A 104 -5.13 11.22 -10.15
C GLY A 104 -6.63 11.19 -9.82
N LEU A 105 -7.11 10.15 -9.11
CA LEU A 105 -8.45 10.14 -8.53
C LEU A 105 -8.59 11.11 -7.36
N PHE A 106 -7.49 11.43 -6.69
CA PHE A 106 -7.44 12.27 -5.50
C PHE A 106 -7.02 13.70 -5.86
N LYS A 107 -7.73 14.31 -6.82
CA LYS A 107 -7.35 15.58 -7.48
C LYS A 107 -7.14 16.74 -6.51
N ASP A 108 -7.98 16.85 -5.48
CA ASP A 108 -7.91 17.95 -4.52
C ASP A 108 -6.76 17.77 -3.51
N LYS A 109 -6.69 16.59 -2.90
CA LYS A 109 -5.69 16.30 -1.87
C LYS A 109 -5.50 14.79 -1.75
N LEU A 110 -4.25 14.35 -1.87
CA LEU A 110 -3.87 12.98 -1.54
C LEU A 110 -4.23 12.67 -0.08
N PRO A 111 -4.76 11.47 0.20
CA PRO A 111 -5.06 11.07 1.56
C PRO A 111 -3.79 10.96 2.39
N ALA A 112 -3.92 11.04 3.72
CA ALA A 112 -2.81 10.73 4.60
C ALA A 112 -2.62 9.20 4.69
N VAL A 113 -1.37 8.74 4.81
CA VAL A 113 -1.11 7.33 5.12
C VAL A 113 -1.66 7.02 6.51
N GLY A 114 -2.51 6.00 6.61
CA GLY A 114 -3.30 5.66 7.79
C GLY A 114 -4.77 6.08 7.70
N ALA A 115 -5.10 7.08 6.88
CA ALA A 115 -6.48 7.57 6.76
C ALA A 115 -7.40 6.52 6.15
N MET A 116 -8.63 6.46 6.65
CA MET A 116 -9.68 5.64 6.04
C MET A 116 -10.24 6.36 4.82
N VAL A 117 -10.27 5.67 3.68
CA VAL A 117 -10.86 6.18 2.44
C VAL A 117 -11.88 5.20 1.89
N LYS A 118 -12.79 5.72 1.09
CA LYS A 118 -13.73 4.94 0.29
C LYS A 118 -13.62 5.39 -1.16
N VAL A 119 -13.22 4.48 -2.03
CA VAL A 119 -13.12 4.71 -3.48
C VAL A 119 -14.20 3.88 -4.15
N GLU A 120 -14.99 4.51 -5.00
CA GLU A 120 -16.03 3.85 -5.79
C GLU A 120 -15.70 3.92 -7.28
N TYR A 121 -15.92 2.81 -7.97
CA TYR A 121 -15.83 2.73 -9.42
C TYR A 121 -17.22 2.49 -9.97
N THR A 122 -17.75 3.45 -10.71
CA THR A 122 -19.03 3.35 -11.40
C THR A 122 -18.77 3.29 -12.89
N ARG A 123 -19.16 2.18 -13.54
CA ARG A 123 -18.86 1.91 -14.97
C ARG A 123 -17.37 2.12 -15.31
N GLY A 124 -16.50 1.67 -14.41
CA GLY A 124 -15.04 1.77 -14.54
C GLY A 124 -14.43 3.16 -14.27
N GLN A 125 -15.24 4.18 -13.98
CA GLN A 125 -14.77 5.51 -13.58
C GLN A 125 -14.65 5.58 -12.06
N GLY A 126 -13.43 5.84 -11.58
CA GLY A 126 -13.15 5.94 -10.15
C GLY A 126 -13.51 7.32 -9.60
N GLN A 127 -14.01 7.35 -8.37
CA GLN A 127 -14.23 8.56 -7.59
C GLN A 127 -13.97 8.29 -6.11
N VAL A 128 -13.50 9.30 -5.39
CA VAL A 128 -13.38 9.25 -3.92
C VAL A 128 -14.76 9.55 -3.34
N ALA A 129 -15.41 8.54 -2.78
CA ALA A 129 -16.72 8.68 -2.16
C ALA A 129 -16.63 9.28 -0.75
N SER A 130 -15.62 8.88 0.01
CA SER A 130 -15.33 9.42 1.35
C SER A 130 -13.82 9.40 1.61
N GLN A 131 -13.32 10.38 2.34
CA GLN A 131 -11.94 10.40 2.81
C GLN A 131 -11.91 11.01 4.20
N GLU A 132 -11.46 10.24 5.18
CA GLU A 132 -11.15 10.77 6.49
C GLU A 132 -9.97 11.75 6.34
N ARG A 133 -10.20 12.99 6.75
CA ARG A 133 -9.09 13.92 6.94
C ARG A 133 -8.43 13.48 8.23
N ALA A 134 -7.20 12.96 8.14
CA ALA A 134 -6.37 12.84 9.32
C ALA A 134 -6.31 14.22 9.98
N LEU A 135 -6.98 14.35 11.13
CA LEU A 135 -6.79 15.52 11.99
C LEU A 135 -5.35 15.44 12.46
N GLU A 136 -4.49 16.29 11.89
CA GLU A 136 -3.22 16.63 12.47
C GLU A 136 -3.54 17.23 13.85
N ARG A 137 -3.30 16.46 14.93
CA ARG A 137 -3.32 16.92 16.31
C ARG A 137 -1.89 17.14 16.77
#